data_AF-A0ABD1PTK9-F1
#
_entry.id   AF-A0ABD1PTK9-F1
#
_cell.length_a   1.000
_cell.length_b   1.000
_cell.length_c   1.000
_cell.angle_alpha   90.00
_cell.angle_beta   90.00
_cell.angle_gamma   90.00
#
_symmetry.space_group_name_H-M   'P 1'
#
loop_
_entity.id
_entity.type
_entity.pdbx_description
1 polymer ?
#
loop_
_entity_poly.entity_id
_entity_poly.type
_entity_poly.pdbx_seq_one_letter_code
_entity_poly.pdbx_strand_id
1 'polypeptide(L)'
;MVNVNLDWREAVPHPDDRVEYELWTNSNDECGVKCDMLMEFVKDFKVSKQCKSQCINHGRYCAPDPEQDFSSGYEGKDVVLENLRQLCVFKVANETKKPWVWWDYVTDFQIRCPMKEKKYNKECAEGVIKSLGLDLKKIEKCMGDSNADSDNPVLKEEQDAQIGKGSRGDVTILPTLVVNNRQYRGKLEKGSVLKAICAGFEETTEPAVCLSGEVETNECLDNNGGCWQDKTSNITACKDTFRGRVCECPLVNGVRFKGDGYSSCTASGPGRCKINNGGCWHETRNGITFSACMDNEEGKCTCPPGFKGDGLKSCKDIDECKERKACQCPECSCKNTWGSYDCTCSGDLLYIRDHDTCISKRATEVKSAWAAVWVILIGLAIAGGGGYLVYKYRLRSYMDSEIRAIMAQYMPLDSQNEVPNHVSDDRA
;
A
#
# COMPACT_ATOMS: atom_id res chain seq x y z
N MET A 1 3.19 -81.30 -31.41
CA MET A 1 2.90 -79.85 -31.49
C MET A 1 2.51 -79.41 -30.10
N VAL A 2 3.48 -78.94 -29.30
CA VAL A 2 3.23 -78.48 -27.94
C VAL A 2 2.88 -77.00 -28.05
N ASN A 3 1.64 -76.66 -27.76
CA ASN A 3 1.18 -75.28 -27.72
C ASN A 3 1.48 -74.77 -26.32
N VAL A 4 2.46 -73.88 -26.19
CA VAL A 4 2.79 -73.24 -24.91
C VAL A 4 1.89 -72.01 -24.82
N ASN A 5 0.83 -72.13 -24.02
CA ASN A 5 -0.04 -71.00 -23.70
C ASN A 5 0.49 -70.37 -22.41
N LEU A 6 1.02 -69.15 -22.51
CA LEU A 6 1.50 -68.39 -21.35
C LEU A 6 0.31 -67.61 -20.78
N ASP A 7 -0.27 -68.10 -19.70
CA ASP A 7 -1.32 -67.44 -18.93
C ASP A 7 -0.69 -66.63 -17.80
N TRP A 8 -0.85 -65.30 -17.86
CA TRP A 8 -0.23 -64.35 -16.94
C TRP A 8 -1.18 -63.84 -15.85
N ARG A 9 -2.36 -64.46 -15.71
CA ARG A 9 -3.42 -64.03 -14.76
C ARG A 9 -3.02 -64.10 -13.29
N GLU A 10 -2.00 -64.87 -12.91
CA GLU A 10 -1.57 -65.04 -11.51
C GLU A 10 -0.33 -64.21 -11.13
N ALA A 11 0.43 -63.68 -12.09
CA ALA A 11 1.72 -63.04 -11.82
C ALA A 11 1.66 -61.52 -11.71
N VAL A 12 0.53 -60.89 -12.06
CA VAL A 12 0.32 -59.45 -11.98
C VAL A 12 -0.67 -59.15 -10.86
N PRO A 13 -0.29 -58.37 -9.82
CA PRO A 13 -1.26 -57.92 -8.82
C PRO A 13 -2.34 -57.06 -9.49
N HIS A 14 -3.62 -57.41 -9.29
CA HIS A 14 -4.76 -56.67 -9.86
C HIS A 14 -5.58 -55.99 -8.75
N PRO A 15 -5.51 -54.66 -8.62
CA PRO A 15 -6.52 -53.91 -7.87
C PRO A 15 -7.70 -53.42 -8.74
N ASP A 16 -7.55 -53.28 -10.07
CA ASP A 16 -8.55 -52.57 -10.89
C ASP A 16 -8.58 -52.87 -12.41
N ASP A 17 -8.26 -54.10 -12.85
CA ASP A 17 -8.29 -54.53 -14.27
C ASP A 17 -7.37 -53.73 -15.23
N ARG A 18 -6.42 -52.95 -14.72
CA ARG A 18 -5.37 -52.29 -15.53
C ARG A 18 -4.04 -53.04 -15.45
N VAL A 19 -3.28 -52.99 -16.54
CA VAL A 19 -1.89 -53.46 -16.55
C VAL A 19 -1.01 -52.36 -15.96
N GLU A 20 -0.58 -52.53 -14.73
CA GLU A 20 0.43 -51.70 -14.08
C GLU A 20 1.80 -52.37 -14.29
N TYR A 21 2.75 -51.65 -14.89
CA TYR A 21 4.11 -52.13 -15.08
C TYR A 21 5.10 -51.11 -14.53
N GLU A 22 6.12 -51.59 -13.82
CA GLU A 22 7.25 -50.79 -13.37
C GLU A 22 8.52 -51.26 -14.06
N LEU A 23 9.30 -50.32 -14.60
CA LEU A 23 10.59 -50.58 -15.22
C LEU A 23 11.70 -50.20 -14.25
N TRP A 24 12.40 -51.20 -13.71
CA TRP A 24 13.55 -51.01 -12.84
C TRP A 24 14.84 -51.07 -13.68
N THR A 25 15.65 -50.02 -13.65
CA THR A 25 16.96 -49.97 -14.34
C THR A 25 18.06 -49.70 -13.32
N ASN A 26 19.24 -50.31 -13.53
CA ASN A 26 20.41 -50.12 -12.68
C ASN A 26 21.44 -49.27 -13.45
N SER A 27 22.01 -48.25 -12.81
CA SER A 27 22.99 -47.34 -13.43
C SER A 27 24.34 -47.97 -13.80
N ASN A 28 24.53 -49.26 -13.48
CA ASN A 28 25.70 -50.04 -13.90
C ASN A 28 25.50 -50.78 -15.25
N ASP A 29 24.33 -50.70 -15.86
CA ASP A 29 24.12 -51.23 -17.22
C ASP A 29 24.65 -50.21 -18.23
N GLU A 30 25.85 -50.43 -18.77
CA GLU A 30 26.28 -49.74 -19.99
C GLU A 30 25.22 -49.98 -21.08
N CYS A 31 24.86 -48.94 -21.82
CA CYS A 31 23.80 -48.99 -22.84
C CYS A 31 24.22 -49.96 -23.98
N GLY A 32 23.79 -51.22 -23.87
CA GLY A 32 23.96 -52.29 -24.88
C GLY A 32 22.62 -52.75 -25.45
N VAL A 33 22.54 -53.98 -25.97
CA VAL A 33 21.37 -54.51 -26.73
C VAL A 33 20.01 -54.27 -26.07
N LYS A 34 19.91 -54.34 -24.73
CA LYS A 34 18.65 -54.06 -24.01
C LYS A 34 18.25 -52.58 -24.03
N CYS A 35 19.22 -51.69 -23.91
CA CYS A 35 19.03 -50.25 -24.02
C CYS A 35 18.60 -49.89 -25.45
N ASP A 36 19.25 -50.49 -26.46
CA ASP A 36 18.90 -50.31 -27.87
C ASP A 36 17.48 -50.79 -28.18
N MET A 37 17.08 -51.96 -27.68
CA MET A 37 15.71 -52.46 -27.83
C MET A 37 14.68 -51.53 -27.19
N LEU A 38 14.98 -50.95 -26.02
CA LEU A 38 14.10 -49.97 -25.37
C LEU A 38 14.02 -48.66 -26.18
N MET A 39 15.15 -48.18 -26.69
CA MET A 39 15.20 -46.98 -27.53
C MET A 39 14.46 -47.18 -28.86
N GLU A 40 14.56 -48.37 -29.46
CA GLU A 40 13.83 -48.76 -30.67
C GLU A 40 12.33 -48.85 -30.41
N PHE A 41 11.90 -49.49 -29.31
CA PHE A 41 10.51 -49.49 -28.87
C PHE A 41 9.96 -48.07 -28.72
N VAL A 42 10.70 -47.17 -28.04
CA VAL A 42 10.28 -45.78 -27.87
C VAL A 42 10.17 -45.07 -29.23
N LYS A 43 11.11 -45.30 -30.14
CA LYS A 43 11.10 -44.72 -31.49
C LYS A 43 9.87 -45.18 -32.30
N ASP A 44 9.55 -46.46 -32.26
CA ASP A 44 8.39 -47.03 -32.96
C ASP A 44 7.07 -46.61 -32.31
N PHE A 45 7.04 -46.54 -30.98
CA PHE A 45 5.87 -46.09 -30.24
C PHE A 45 5.53 -44.63 -30.56
N LYS A 46 6.53 -43.75 -30.67
CA LYS A 46 6.33 -42.32 -31.00
C LYS A 46 5.64 -42.09 -32.34
N VAL A 47 5.81 -42.99 -33.30
CA VAL A 47 5.18 -42.86 -34.63
C VAL A 47 3.83 -43.56 -34.73
N SER A 48 3.44 -44.32 -33.71
CA SER A 48 2.18 -45.06 -33.63
C SER A 48 0.95 -44.15 -33.65
N LYS A 49 -0.19 -44.69 -34.09
CA LYS A 49 -1.47 -43.97 -34.09
C LYS A 49 -1.87 -43.54 -32.66
N GLN A 50 -1.68 -44.43 -31.68
CA GLN A 50 -1.97 -44.16 -30.27
C GLN A 50 -1.15 -42.99 -29.71
N CYS A 51 0.15 -42.93 -29.97
CA CYS A 51 0.97 -41.81 -29.49
C CYS A 51 0.56 -40.50 -30.19
N LYS A 52 0.32 -40.53 -31.51
CA LYS A 52 -0.09 -39.35 -32.27
C LYS A 52 -1.47 -38.80 -31.92
N SER A 53 -2.38 -39.63 -31.43
CA SER A 53 -3.69 -39.16 -30.96
C SER A 53 -3.57 -38.51 -29.59
N GLN A 54 -2.76 -39.06 -28.68
CA GLN A 54 -2.69 -38.59 -27.30
C GLN A 54 -1.63 -37.50 -27.05
N CYS A 55 -0.68 -37.33 -27.97
CA CYS A 55 0.49 -36.49 -27.75
C CYS A 55 0.82 -35.57 -28.94
N ILE A 56 1.51 -34.47 -28.63
CA ILE A 56 2.19 -33.60 -29.60
C ILE A 56 3.72 -33.70 -29.45
N ASN A 57 4.48 -33.14 -30.41
CA ASN A 57 5.95 -33.13 -30.43
C ASN A 57 6.57 -34.53 -30.23
N HIS A 58 6.11 -35.51 -31.02
CA HIS A 58 6.54 -36.91 -30.97
C HIS A 58 6.54 -37.52 -29.57
N GLY A 59 5.42 -37.36 -28.85
CA GLY A 59 5.23 -37.99 -27.53
C GLY A 59 5.80 -37.20 -26.35
N ARG A 60 6.24 -35.95 -26.55
CA ARG A 60 6.84 -35.13 -25.48
C ARG A 60 5.79 -34.55 -24.54
N TYR A 61 4.65 -34.14 -25.07
CA TYR A 61 3.54 -33.58 -24.31
C TYR A 61 2.29 -34.37 -24.62
N CYS A 62 1.74 -35.02 -23.60
CA CYS A 62 0.60 -35.92 -23.72
C CYS A 62 -0.43 -35.59 -22.65
N ALA A 63 -1.70 -35.91 -22.95
CA ALA A 63 -2.77 -35.94 -21.96
C ALA A 63 -3.55 -37.25 -22.14
N PRO A 64 -4.17 -37.78 -21.07
CA PRO A 64 -5.08 -38.90 -21.21
C PRO A 64 -6.31 -38.48 -22.03
N ASP A 65 -6.90 -39.46 -22.71
CA ASP A 65 -8.14 -39.29 -23.45
C ASP A 65 -9.26 -38.86 -22.48
N PRO A 66 -9.90 -37.70 -22.71
CA PRO A 66 -10.88 -37.15 -21.78
C PRO A 66 -12.17 -37.97 -21.69
N GLU A 67 -12.51 -38.71 -22.74
CA GLU A 67 -13.73 -39.53 -22.82
C GLU A 67 -13.45 -41.01 -22.47
N GLN A 68 -12.19 -41.36 -22.27
CA GLN A 68 -11.70 -42.74 -22.08
C GLN A 68 -12.14 -43.67 -23.23
N ASP A 69 -12.45 -43.10 -24.39
CA ASP A 69 -12.84 -43.79 -25.61
C ASP A 69 -11.87 -43.46 -26.74
N PHE A 70 -10.93 -44.36 -26.99
CA PHE A 70 -9.94 -44.19 -28.07
C PHE A 70 -10.52 -44.34 -29.49
N SER A 71 -11.82 -44.66 -29.62
CA SER A 71 -12.46 -44.91 -30.92
C SER A 71 -13.23 -43.70 -31.46
N SER A 72 -13.68 -42.81 -30.59
CA SER A 72 -14.48 -41.65 -30.95
C SER A 72 -14.36 -40.54 -29.91
N GLY A 73 -14.48 -39.29 -30.32
CA GLY A 73 -14.41 -38.16 -29.39
C GLY A 73 -13.16 -37.30 -29.57
N TYR A 74 -12.75 -36.64 -28.50
CA TYR A 74 -11.54 -35.82 -28.47
C TYR A 74 -10.33 -36.63 -28.07
N GLU A 75 -9.20 -36.35 -28.69
CA GLU A 75 -7.96 -37.06 -28.38
C GLU A 75 -7.13 -36.28 -27.35
N GLY A 76 -6.22 -36.95 -26.64
CA GLY A 76 -5.36 -36.29 -25.65
C GLY A 76 -4.57 -35.10 -26.22
N LYS A 77 -4.19 -35.11 -27.50
CA LYS A 77 -3.51 -33.97 -28.13
C LYS A 77 -4.37 -32.69 -28.13
N ASP A 78 -5.70 -32.82 -28.23
CA ASP A 78 -6.62 -31.68 -28.24
C ASP A 78 -6.63 -31.01 -26.86
N VAL A 79 -6.55 -31.81 -25.80
CA VAL A 79 -6.40 -31.35 -24.42
C VAL A 79 -5.06 -30.63 -24.23
N VAL A 80 -3.96 -31.18 -24.75
CA VAL A 80 -2.64 -30.53 -24.67
C VAL A 80 -2.65 -29.18 -25.40
N LEU A 81 -3.29 -29.10 -26.57
CA LEU A 81 -3.39 -27.85 -27.34
C LEU A 81 -4.23 -26.78 -26.63
N GLU A 82 -5.34 -27.17 -25.98
CA GLU A 82 -6.13 -26.24 -25.18
C GLU A 82 -5.39 -25.83 -23.89
N ASN A 83 -4.66 -26.73 -23.23
CA ASN A 83 -3.82 -26.38 -22.09
C ASN A 83 -2.73 -25.36 -22.49
N LEU A 84 -2.05 -25.58 -23.62
CA LEU A 84 -1.10 -24.62 -24.18
C LEU A 84 -1.76 -23.27 -24.45
N ARG A 85 -2.99 -23.28 -25.00
CA ARG A 85 -3.76 -22.06 -25.24
C ARG A 85 -4.08 -21.32 -23.95
N GLN A 86 -4.55 -22.02 -22.91
CA GLN A 86 -4.85 -21.44 -21.60
C GLN A 86 -3.61 -20.82 -20.94
N LEU A 87 -2.46 -21.49 -21.01
CA LEU A 87 -1.19 -20.94 -20.52
C LEU A 87 -0.80 -19.66 -21.27
N CYS A 88 -0.99 -19.63 -22.59
CA CYS A 88 -0.72 -18.44 -23.40
C CYS A 88 -1.73 -17.31 -23.18
N VAL A 89 -3.01 -17.62 -22.96
CA VAL A 89 -4.02 -16.65 -22.53
C VAL A 89 -3.60 -16.01 -21.21
N PHE A 90 -3.14 -16.81 -20.23
CA PHE A 90 -2.63 -16.30 -18.96
C PHE A 90 -1.43 -15.37 -19.15
N LYS A 91 -0.43 -15.77 -19.94
CA LYS A 91 0.75 -14.95 -20.24
C LYS A 91 0.37 -13.60 -20.86
N VAL A 92 -0.48 -13.61 -21.88
CA VAL A 92 -0.94 -12.37 -22.54
C VAL A 92 -1.79 -11.51 -21.59
N ALA A 93 -2.69 -12.11 -20.81
CA ALA A 93 -3.49 -11.39 -19.83
C ALA A 93 -2.60 -10.71 -18.77
N ASN A 94 -1.55 -11.40 -18.31
CA ASN A 94 -0.59 -10.87 -17.36
C ASN A 94 0.22 -9.69 -17.93
N GLU A 95 0.66 -9.77 -19.20
CA GLU A 95 1.31 -8.66 -19.91
C GLU A 95 0.43 -7.40 -20.00
N THR A 96 -0.89 -7.58 -20.09
CA THR A 96 -1.86 -6.47 -20.09
C THR A 96 -2.22 -5.93 -18.69
N LYS A 97 -1.56 -6.45 -17.64
CA LYS A 97 -1.83 -6.14 -16.22
C LYS A 97 -3.26 -6.49 -15.77
N LYS A 98 -3.89 -7.48 -16.42
CA LYS A 98 -5.24 -7.97 -16.11
C LYS A 98 -5.25 -9.49 -15.97
N PRO A 99 -4.48 -10.08 -15.03
CA PRO A 99 -4.37 -11.55 -14.90
C PRO A 99 -5.70 -12.23 -14.57
N TRP A 100 -6.67 -11.52 -13.98
CA TRP A 100 -7.99 -12.07 -13.66
C TRP A 100 -8.81 -12.45 -14.90
N VAL A 101 -8.53 -11.86 -16.07
CA VAL A 101 -9.22 -12.18 -17.34
C VAL A 101 -8.99 -13.64 -17.75
N TRP A 102 -7.92 -14.27 -17.27
CA TRP A 102 -7.72 -15.70 -17.45
C TRP A 102 -8.81 -16.54 -16.75
N TRP A 103 -9.26 -16.14 -15.56
CA TRP A 103 -10.37 -16.81 -14.88
C TRP A 103 -11.67 -16.69 -15.68
N ASP A 104 -11.90 -15.51 -16.27
CA ASP A 104 -13.05 -15.28 -17.17
C ASP A 104 -12.97 -16.20 -18.39
N TYR A 105 -11.78 -16.34 -19.01
CA TYR A 105 -11.56 -17.25 -20.14
C TYR A 105 -11.84 -18.70 -19.78
N VAL A 106 -11.24 -19.23 -18.72
CA VAL A 106 -11.43 -20.65 -18.34
C VAL A 106 -12.90 -20.94 -18.04
N THR A 107 -13.59 -20.00 -17.39
CA THR A 107 -15.00 -20.11 -17.05
C THR A 107 -15.88 -20.07 -18.31
N ASP A 108 -15.69 -19.06 -19.16
CA ASP A 108 -16.45 -18.91 -20.40
C ASP A 108 -16.17 -20.07 -21.37
N PHE A 109 -14.93 -20.54 -21.46
CA PHE A 109 -14.55 -21.68 -22.31
C PHE A 109 -15.26 -22.96 -21.84
N GLN A 110 -15.25 -23.25 -20.54
CA GLN A 110 -15.93 -24.43 -20.00
C GLN A 110 -17.45 -24.40 -20.23
N ILE A 111 -18.05 -23.21 -20.23
CA ILE A 111 -19.49 -23.03 -20.48
C ILE A 111 -19.83 -23.08 -21.98
N ARG A 112 -19.05 -22.38 -22.82
CA ARG A 112 -19.38 -22.15 -24.24
C ARG A 112 -18.81 -23.20 -25.18
N CYS A 113 -17.76 -23.91 -24.76
CA CYS A 113 -17.04 -24.91 -25.55
C CYS A 113 -17.14 -26.32 -24.94
N PRO A 114 -18.34 -26.83 -24.58
CA PRO A 114 -18.45 -28.14 -23.96
C PRO A 114 -18.09 -29.25 -24.96
N MET A 115 -17.34 -30.24 -24.48
CA MET A 115 -16.98 -31.44 -25.26
C MET A 115 -18.24 -32.17 -25.77
N LYS A 116 -19.30 -32.26 -24.94
CA LYS A 116 -20.59 -32.90 -25.29
C LYS A 116 -21.25 -32.35 -26.56
N GLU A 117 -21.05 -31.07 -26.88
CA GLU A 117 -21.62 -30.42 -28.07
C GLU A 117 -20.64 -30.37 -29.26
N LYS A 118 -19.52 -31.09 -29.18
CA LYS A 118 -18.46 -31.07 -30.19
C LYS A 118 -17.83 -29.67 -30.41
N LYS A 119 -17.80 -28.84 -29.35
CA LYS A 119 -17.27 -27.46 -29.38
C LYS A 119 -15.90 -27.26 -28.72
N TYR A 120 -15.25 -28.32 -28.25
CA TYR A 120 -13.91 -28.25 -27.67
C TYR A 120 -12.86 -28.16 -28.79
N ASN A 121 -12.79 -27.00 -29.44
CA ASN A 121 -11.95 -26.79 -30.61
C ASN A 121 -11.37 -25.37 -30.64
N LYS A 122 -10.46 -25.15 -31.60
CA LYS A 122 -9.78 -23.86 -31.78
C LYS A 122 -10.78 -22.74 -32.06
N GLU A 123 -11.78 -22.97 -32.91
CA GLU A 123 -12.74 -21.94 -33.32
C GLU A 123 -13.55 -21.41 -32.13
N CYS A 124 -14.00 -22.31 -31.26
CA CYS A 124 -14.73 -21.93 -30.06
C CYS A 124 -13.85 -21.14 -29.09
N ALA A 125 -12.61 -21.62 -28.85
CA ALA A 125 -11.63 -20.94 -28.00
C ALA A 125 -11.34 -19.52 -28.49
N GLU A 126 -11.14 -19.33 -29.80
CA GLU A 126 -10.95 -18.01 -30.40
C GLU A 126 -12.15 -17.09 -30.22
N GLY A 127 -13.37 -17.64 -30.32
CA GLY A 127 -14.60 -16.90 -30.06
C GLY A 127 -14.64 -16.33 -28.63
N VAL A 128 -14.22 -17.13 -27.65
CA VAL A 128 -14.12 -16.70 -26.24
C VAL A 128 -13.04 -15.63 -26.09
N ILE A 129 -11.83 -15.85 -26.61
CA ILE A 129 -10.72 -14.89 -26.61
C ILE A 129 -11.15 -13.53 -27.16
N LYS A 130 -11.82 -13.53 -28.32
CA LYS A 130 -12.32 -12.30 -28.96
C LYS A 130 -13.38 -11.61 -28.10
N SER A 131 -14.28 -12.37 -27.48
CA SER A 131 -15.33 -11.79 -26.61
C SER A 131 -14.77 -11.11 -25.35
N LEU A 132 -13.59 -11.56 -24.88
CA LEU A 132 -12.88 -10.97 -23.75
C LEU A 132 -11.92 -9.84 -24.15
N GLY A 133 -11.86 -9.50 -25.44
CA GLY A 133 -11.01 -8.42 -25.96
C GLY A 133 -9.50 -8.72 -25.91
N LEU A 134 -9.12 -10.00 -25.89
CA LEU A 134 -7.71 -10.41 -25.91
C LEU A 134 -7.17 -10.46 -27.36
N ASP A 135 -5.88 -10.14 -27.52
CA ASP A 135 -5.21 -10.17 -28.82
C ASP A 135 -4.87 -11.61 -29.24
N LEU A 136 -5.71 -12.16 -30.12
CA LEU A 136 -5.53 -13.50 -30.65
C LEU A 136 -4.16 -13.71 -31.29
N LYS A 137 -3.59 -12.71 -31.99
CA LYS A 137 -2.30 -12.87 -32.67
C LYS A 137 -1.16 -13.05 -31.67
N LYS A 138 -1.23 -12.39 -30.52
CA LYS A 138 -0.24 -12.56 -29.44
C LYS A 138 -0.34 -13.96 -28.82
N ILE A 139 -1.56 -14.47 -28.65
CA ILE A 139 -1.79 -15.82 -28.12
C ILE A 139 -1.26 -16.87 -29.10
N GLU A 140 -1.58 -16.77 -30.40
CA GLU A 140 -1.05 -17.69 -31.42
C GLU A 140 0.48 -17.63 -31.50
N LYS A 141 1.07 -16.43 -31.41
CA LYS A 141 2.52 -16.25 -31.36
C LYS A 141 3.13 -16.91 -30.12
N CYS A 142 2.47 -16.86 -28.97
CA CYS A 142 2.91 -17.54 -27.75
C CYS A 142 2.84 -19.07 -27.88
N MET A 143 1.76 -19.60 -28.48
CA MET A 143 1.60 -21.03 -28.67
C MET A 143 2.69 -21.60 -29.60
N GLY A 144 3.09 -20.83 -30.61
CA GLY A 144 4.11 -21.23 -31.58
C GLY A 144 3.65 -22.40 -32.46
N ASP A 145 4.60 -23.11 -33.05
CA ASP A 145 4.32 -24.34 -33.78
C ASP A 145 4.18 -25.52 -32.81
N SER A 146 2.95 -25.98 -32.61
CA SER A 146 2.62 -27.10 -31.73
C SER A 146 2.93 -28.47 -32.33
N ASN A 147 3.40 -28.54 -33.58
CA ASN A 147 3.79 -29.80 -34.24
C ASN A 147 5.31 -29.91 -34.45
N ALA A 148 6.06 -28.84 -34.17
CA ALA A 148 7.50 -28.85 -34.30
C ALA A 148 8.13 -29.88 -33.36
N ASP A 149 9.12 -30.63 -33.84
CA ASP A 149 9.87 -31.59 -33.03
C ASP A 149 10.94 -30.90 -32.16
N SER A 150 10.50 -29.94 -31.35
CA SER A 150 11.34 -29.16 -30.44
C SER A 150 10.62 -28.93 -29.12
N ASP A 151 11.35 -28.47 -28.10
CA ASP A 151 10.71 -28.06 -26.85
C ASP A 151 9.78 -26.86 -27.09
N ASN A 152 8.55 -26.97 -26.58
CA ASN A 152 7.68 -25.81 -26.49
C ASN A 152 7.99 -25.11 -25.16
N PRO A 153 8.45 -23.85 -25.16
CA PRO A 153 8.91 -23.19 -23.94
C PRO A 153 7.81 -23.05 -22.88
N VAL A 154 6.55 -22.91 -23.30
CA VAL A 154 5.40 -22.75 -22.39
C VAL A 154 5.06 -24.07 -21.72
N LEU A 155 4.98 -25.17 -22.49
CA LEU A 155 4.70 -26.50 -21.93
C LEU A 155 5.88 -27.05 -21.12
N LYS A 156 7.12 -26.71 -21.51
CA LYS A 156 8.31 -27.11 -20.76
C LYS A 156 8.35 -26.43 -19.39
N GLU A 157 8.04 -25.13 -19.33
CA GLU A 157 7.91 -24.39 -18.08
C GLU A 157 6.83 -24.99 -17.18
N GLU A 158 5.68 -25.40 -17.75
CA GLU A 158 4.61 -26.06 -16.99
C GLU A 158 5.03 -27.44 -16.44
N GLN A 159 5.69 -28.28 -17.24
CA GLN A 159 6.23 -29.56 -16.76
C GLN A 159 7.25 -29.37 -15.64
N ASP A 160 8.18 -28.43 -15.80
CA ASP A 160 9.18 -28.11 -14.77
C ASP A 160 8.52 -27.51 -13.52
N ALA A 161 7.42 -26.77 -13.70
CA ALA A 161 6.60 -26.27 -12.61
C ALA A 161 5.78 -27.36 -11.93
N GLN A 162 5.54 -28.52 -12.54
CA GLN A 162 4.88 -29.68 -11.91
C GLN A 162 5.86 -30.60 -11.16
N ILE A 163 7.09 -30.76 -11.64
CA ILE A 163 8.19 -31.50 -11.00
C ILE A 163 8.76 -30.68 -9.83
N GLY A 164 8.11 -30.71 -8.66
CA GLY A 164 8.41 -29.77 -7.59
C GLY A 164 9.84 -29.81 -7.07
N LYS A 165 10.26 -28.68 -6.50
CA LYS A 165 11.58 -28.55 -5.88
C LYS A 165 11.44 -28.50 -4.35
N GLY A 166 12.28 -29.25 -3.66
CA GLY A 166 12.36 -29.26 -2.20
C GLY A 166 11.08 -29.74 -1.52
N SER A 167 10.60 -28.99 -0.52
CA SER A 167 9.48 -29.40 0.33
C SER A 167 8.10 -29.35 -0.32
N ARG A 168 7.98 -28.82 -1.55
CA ARG A 168 6.70 -28.76 -2.27
C ARG A 168 6.27 -30.16 -2.73
N GLY A 169 7.23 -30.96 -3.22
CA GLY A 169 6.96 -32.21 -3.94
C GLY A 169 6.31 -32.00 -5.31
N ASP A 170 6.22 -33.09 -6.06
CA ASP A 170 5.67 -33.14 -7.41
C ASP A 170 4.13 -33.08 -7.41
N VAL A 171 3.57 -32.50 -8.47
CA VAL A 171 2.13 -32.58 -8.74
C VAL A 171 1.85 -33.93 -9.38
N THR A 172 1.40 -34.89 -8.59
CA THR A 172 1.11 -36.26 -9.06
C THR A 172 -0.36 -36.52 -9.32
N ILE A 173 -1.25 -35.68 -8.79
CA ILE A 173 -2.71 -35.82 -8.89
C ILE A 173 -3.31 -34.46 -9.26
N LEU A 174 -4.32 -34.45 -10.13
CA LEU A 174 -5.09 -33.26 -10.48
C LEU A 174 -6.53 -33.38 -9.96
N PRO A 175 -7.17 -32.28 -9.52
CA PRO A 175 -6.59 -30.96 -9.31
C PRO A 175 -5.72 -30.87 -8.05
N THR A 176 -4.58 -30.16 -8.13
CA THR A 176 -3.73 -29.84 -6.98
C THR A 176 -3.67 -28.33 -6.78
N LEU A 177 -3.90 -27.88 -5.53
CA LEU A 177 -3.71 -26.49 -5.13
C LEU A 177 -2.38 -26.34 -4.39
N VAL A 178 -1.62 -25.31 -4.74
CA VAL A 178 -0.38 -24.94 -4.05
C VAL A 178 -0.51 -23.52 -3.51
N VAL A 179 -0.26 -23.34 -2.22
CA VAL A 179 -0.24 -22.03 -1.54
C VAL A 179 1.15 -21.83 -0.95
N ASN A 180 1.82 -20.72 -1.29
CA ASN A 180 3.17 -20.39 -0.81
C ASN A 180 4.18 -21.56 -0.95
N ASN A 181 4.23 -22.18 -2.13
CA ASN A 181 5.08 -23.32 -2.44
C ASN A 181 4.85 -24.57 -1.56
N ARG A 182 3.66 -24.71 -0.96
CA ARG A 182 3.22 -25.90 -0.24
C ARG A 182 1.93 -26.43 -0.83
N GLN A 183 1.87 -27.75 -1.04
CA GLN A 183 0.66 -28.40 -1.51
C GLN A 183 -0.42 -28.40 -0.44
N TYR A 184 -1.62 -27.97 -0.82
CA TYR A 184 -2.80 -28.02 0.02
C TYR A 184 -3.39 -29.43 0.00
N ARG A 185 -3.56 -30.03 1.17
CA ARG A 185 -4.08 -31.42 1.33
C ARG A 185 -5.54 -31.48 1.82
N GLY A 186 -6.22 -30.34 1.89
CA GLY A 186 -7.61 -30.28 2.32
C GLY A 186 -8.60 -30.43 1.16
N LYS A 187 -9.89 -30.30 1.47
CA LYS A 187 -10.95 -30.30 0.45
C LYS A 187 -10.91 -29.02 -0.36
N LEU A 188 -11.07 -29.12 -1.68
CA LEU A 188 -11.15 -27.98 -2.59
C LEU A 188 -12.54 -27.31 -2.58
N GLU A 189 -13.08 -27.07 -1.38
CA GLU A 189 -14.31 -26.31 -1.16
C GLU A 189 -13.97 -24.82 -0.97
N LYS A 190 -14.85 -23.92 -1.43
CA LYS A 190 -14.66 -22.45 -1.39
C LYS A 190 -14.11 -21.96 -0.04
N GLY A 191 -14.79 -22.28 1.07
CA GLY A 191 -14.39 -21.82 2.40
C GLY A 191 -13.07 -22.42 2.88
N SER A 192 -12.83 -23.70 2.58
CA SER A 192 -11.61 -24.42 2.98
C SER A 192 -10.36 -23.89 2.24
N VAL A 193 -10.50 -23.60 0.95
CA VAL A 193 -9.44 -22.99 0.13
C VAL A 193 -9.20 -21.55 0.55
N LEU A 194 -10.25 -20.76 0.78
CA LEU A 194 -10.12 -19.37 1.21
C LEU A 194 -9.43 -19.27 2.57
N LYS A 195 -9.79 -20.12 3.54
CA LYS A 195 -9.07 -20.20 4.83
C LYS A 195 -7.59 -20.54 4.66
N ALA A 196 -7.27 -21.47 3.75
CA ALA A 196 -5.87 -21.84 3.49
C ALA A 196 -5.06 -20.68 2.88
N ILE A 197 -5.67 -19.90 1.99
CA ILE A 197 -5.06 -18.70 1.41
C ILE A 197 -4.90 -17.62 2.48
N CYS A 198 -5.95 -17.34 3.27
CA CYS A 198 -5.93 -16.35 4.34
C CYS A 198 -4.87 -16.66 5.41
N ALA A 199 -4.66 -17.95 5.74
CA ALA A 199 -3.61 -18.39 6.64
C ALA A 199 -2.18 -18.09 6.15
N GLY A 200 -2.01 -17.82 4.85
CA GLY A 200 -0.74 -17.48 4.22
C GLY A 200 -0.32 -16.02 4.34
N PHE A 201 -1.21 -15.13 4.79
CA PHE A 201 -0.88 -13.72 5.04
C PHE A 201 -0.17 -13.56 6.40
N GLU A 202 0.65 -12.51 6.50
CA GLU A 202 1.19 -12.08 7.79
C GLU A 202 0.05 -11.52 8.65
N GLU A 203 0.14 -11.77 9.96
CA GLU A 203 -0.88 -11.30 10.91
C GLU A 203 -1.04 -9.78 10.80
N THR A 204 -2.29 -9.31 10.78
CA THR A 204 -2.73 -7.92 10.58
C THR A 204 -2.60 -7.34 9.17
N THR A 205 -2.08 -8.10 8.20
CA THR A 205 -1.97 -7.72 6.78
C THR A 205 -3.06 -8.36 5.91
N GLU A 206 -3.96 -9.11 6.53
CA GLU A 206 -4.98 -9.87 5.83
C GLU A 206 -5.99 -8.95 5.14
N PRO A 207 -6.42 -9.26 3.91
CA PRO A 207 -7.49 -8.51 3.26
C PRO A 207 -8.83 -8.68 3.99
N ALA A 208 -9.73 -7.70 3.83
CA ALA A 208 -11.04 -7.71 4.51
C ALA A 208 -11.88 -8.98 4.26
N VAL A 209 -11.70 -9.66 3.13
CA VAL A 209 -12.40 -10.93 2.84
C VAL A 209 -12.01 -12.05 3.82
N CYS A 210 -10.80 -11.99 4.39
CA CYS A 210 -10.31 -12.95 5.38
C CYS A 210 -10.88 -12.72 6.77
N LEU A 211 -11.49 -11.54 7.02
CA LEU A 211 -12.15 -11.14 8.28
C LEU A 211 -13.67 -11.20 8.13
N SER A 212 -14.16 -12.13 7.31
CA SER A 212 -15.58 -12.37 7.12
C SER A 212 -15.99 -13.58 7.95
N GLY A 213 -17.24 -13.58 8.44
CA GLY A 213 -17.76 -14.66 9.28
C GLY A 213 -17.85 -16.04 8.62
N GLU A 214 -17.65 -16.15 7.30
CA GLU A 214 -17.49 -17.46 6.62
C GLU A 214 -16.09 -18.06 6.85
N VAL A 215 -15.10 -17.21 7.16
CA VAL A 215 -13.67 -17.52 7.18
C VAL A 215 -13.15 -17.61 8.61
N GLU A 216 -13.50 -16.65 9.47
CA GLU A 216 -13.05 -16.56 10.86
C GLU A 216 -14.20 -16.16 11.80
N THR A 217 -13.92 -16.12 13.11
CA THR A 217 -14.86 -15.65 14.13
C THR A 217 -14.33 -14.37 14.77
N ASN A 218 -15.00 -13.24 14.51
CA ASN A 218 -14.54 -11.95 15.03
C ASN A 218 -14.67 -11.87 16.56
N GLU A 219 -13.56 -12.02 17.29
CA GLU A 219 -13.58 -12.01 18.76
C GLU A 219 -13.74 -10.60 19.35
N CYS A 220 -13.58 -9.54 18.56
CA CYS A 220 -13.85 -8.18 19.02
C CYS A 220 -15.34 -7.90 19.23
N LEU A 221 -16.22 -8.71 18.63
CA LEU A 221 -17.67 -8.59 18.85
C LEU A 221 -18.11 -9.07 20.24
N ASP A 222 -17.36 -9.98 20.86
CA ASP A 222 -17.67 -10.52 22.19
C ASP A 222 -16.74 -9.91 23.25
N ASN A 223 -17.32 -9.17 24.20
CA ASN A 223 -16.60 -8.47 25.27
C ASN A 223 -15.41 -7.61 24.78
N ASN A 224 -15.47 -7.05 23.56
CA ASN A 224 -14.37 -6.33 22.91
C ASN A 224 -13.07 -7.14 22.82
N GLY A 225 -13.18 -8.47 22.76
CA GLY A 225 -12.07 -9.38 22.91
C GLY A 225 -11.35 -9.23 24.25
N GLY A 226 -11.90 -8.61 25.29
CA GLY A 226 -11.12 -8.29 26.48
C GLY A 226 -9.92 -7.35 26.22
N CYS A 227 -9.93 -6.61 25.10
CA CYS A 227 -9.02 -5.50 24.86
C CYS A 227 -9.56 -4.22 25.52
N TRP A 228 -8.66 -3.25 25.70
CA TRP A 228 -9.03 -1.94 26.22
C TRP A 228 -10.05 -1.24 25.31
N GLN A 229 -11.00 -0.54 25.93
CA GLN A 229 -11.99 0.28 25.25
C GLN A 229 -12.29 1.53 26.06
N ASP A 230 -12.24 2.69 25.40
CA ASP A 230 -12.86 3.91 25.92
C ASP A 230 -14.31 3.98 25.44
N LYS A 231 -15.24 3.72 26.36
CA LYS A 231 -16.69 3.75 26.12
C LYS A 231 -17.21 5.16 25.85
N THR A 232 -16.54 6.21 26.33
CA THR A 232 -16.99 7.60 26.14
C THR A 232 -16.72 8.08 24.72
N SER A 233 -15.56 7.72 24.17
CA SER A 233 -15.15 8.12 22.82
C SER A 233 -15.39 7.04 21.76
N ASN A 234 -15.93 5.88 22.16
CA ASN A 234 -16.09 4.68 21.33
C ASN A 234 -14.79 4.26 20.62
N ILE A 235 -13.67 4.31 21.35
CA ILE A 235 -12.34 3.94 20.85
C ILE A 235 -11.99 2.57 21.42
N THR A 236 -11.58 1.64 20.56
CA THR A 236 -11.17 0.29 20.96
C THR A 236 -9.75 -0.01 20.53
N ALA A 237 -9.04 -0.78 21.35
CA ALA A 237 -7.77 -1.38 21.01
C ALA A 237 -7.91 -2.76 20.35
N CYS A 238 -9.12 -3.31 20.24
CA CYS A 238 -9.33 -4.60 19.62
C CYS A 238 -9.23 -4.50 18.10
N LYS A 239 -8.24 -5.18 17.53
CA LYS A 239 -8.07 -5.37 16.09
C LYS A 239 -8.28 -6.84 15.78
N ASP A 240 -9.27 -7.10 14.95
CA ASP A 240 -9.61 -8.42 14.45
C ASP A 240 -8.58 -8.90 13.42
N THR A 241 -8.29 -10.20 13.40
CA THR A 241 -7.29 -10.85 12.54
C THR A 241 -7.76 -12.25 12.12
N PHE A 242 -7.16 -12.83 11.08
CA PHE A 242 -7.55 -14.18 10.67
C PHE A 242 -7.24 -15.25 11.74
N ARG A 243 -6.26 -14.99 12.60
CA ARG A 243 -5.82 -15.90 13.68
C ARG A 243 -6.51 -15.63 15.01
N GLY A 244 -7.48 -14.72 15.00
CA GLY A 244 -8.25 -14.29 16.16
C GLY A 244 -8.17 -12.78 16.31
N ARG A 245 -7.60 -12.28 17.41
CA ARG A 245 -7.52 -10.84 17.66
C ARG A 245 -6.18 -10.40 18.27
N VAL A 246 -5.84 -9.14 18.03
CA VAL A 246 -4.72 -8.45 18.66
C VAL A 246 -5.25 -7.22 19.37
N CYS A 247 -4.74 -6.97 20.59
CA CYS A 247 -5.00 -5.72 21.29
C CYS A 247 -3.86 -4.74 21.02
N GLU A 248 -4.10 -3.72 20.21
CA GLU A 248 -3.14 -2.67 19.89
C GLU A 248 -3.76 -1.29 20.08
N CYS A 249 -3.06 -0.39 20.77
CA CYS A 249 -3.57 0.95 21.00
C CYS A 249 -3.72 1.70 19.65
N PRO A 250 -4.92 2.24 19.35
CA PRO A 250 -5.23 2.73 18.02
C PRO A 250 -4.61 4.10 17.73
N LEU A 251 -4.63 4.48 16.45
CA LEU A 251 -4.38 5.85 16.00
C LEU A 251 -5.71 6.41 15.48
N VAL A 252 -6.31 7.34 16.22
CA VAL A 252 -7.62 7.90 15.91
C VAL A 252 -7.49 9.41 15.72
N ASN A 253 -7.95 9.93 14.58
CA ASN A 253 -7.92 11.37 14.26
C ASN A 253 -6.52 12.02 14.40
N GLY A 254 -5.46 11.27 14.07
CA GLY A 254 -4.07 11.72 14.20
C GLY A 254 -3.52 11.67 15.63
N VAL A 255 -4.32 11.24 16.62
CA VAL A 255 -3.89 11.05 18.01
C VAL A 255 -3.44 9.61 18.19
N ARG A 256 -2.19 9.44 18.63
CA ARG A 256 -1.62 8.13 18.91
C ARG A 256 -1.90 7.73 20.35
N PHE A 257 -2.40 6.53 20.56
CA PHE A 257 -2.52 5.97 21.90
C PHE A 257 -1.29 5.11 22.23
N LYS A 258 -0.85 5.13 23.49
CA LYS A 258 0.24 4.30 24.01
C LYS A 258 -0.21 3.55 25.25
N GLY A 259 0.22 2.30 25.35
CA GLY A 259 -0.10 1.41 26.46
C GLY A 259 0.07 -0.06 26.06
N ASP A 260 -0.56 -0.95 26.82
CA ASP A 260 -0.48 -2.40 26.62
C ASP A 260 -1.56 -2.95 25.67
N GLY A 261 -2.57 -2.14 25.31
CA GLY A 261 -3.70 -2.56 24.48
C GLY A 261 -4.77 -3.37 25.22
N TYR A 262 -4.43 -4.04 26.33
CA TYR A 262 -5.34 -4.88 27.10
C TYR A 262 -6.07 -4.11 28.19
N SER A 263 -5.33 -3.39 29.02
CA SER A 263 -5.85 -2.71 30.21
C SER A 263 -5.70 -1.19 30.14
N SER A 264 -4.79 -0.70 29.31
CA SER A 264 -4.41 0.70 29.25
C SER A 264 -4.05 1.11 27.82
N CYS A 265 -4.75 2.13 27.33
CA CYS A 265 -4.31 2.95 26.22
C CYS A 265 -4.55 4.42 26.58
N THR A 266 -3.49 5.21 26.55
CA THR A 266 -3.52 6.64 26.89
C THR A 266 -3.13 7.48 25.69
N ALA A 267 -3.86 8.56 25.45
CA ALA A 267 -3.57 9.47 24.34
C ALA A 267 -2.21 10.15 24.56
N SER A 268 -1.32 10.06 23.58
CA SER A 268 0.06 10.55 23.63
C SER A 268 0.43 11.31 22.35
N GLY A 269 1.31 12.29 22.49
CA GLY A 269 1.82 13.09 21.37
C GLY A 269 0.94 14.29 21.01
N PRO A 270 1.26 14.95 19.87
CA PRO A 270 0.56 16.14 19.40
C PRO A 270 -0.93 15.85 19.13
N GLY A 271 -1.82 16.68 19.68
CA GLY A 271 -3.26 16.54 19.49
C GLY A 271 -3.97 15.66 20.51
N ARG A 272 -3.27 15.12 21.52
CA ARG A 272 -3.89 14.35 22.61
C ARG A 272 -5.02 15.11 23.32
N CYS A 273 -4.96 16.44 23.35
CA CYS A 273 -5.98 17.27 23.97
C CYS A 273 -7.31 17.29 23.20
N LYS A 274 -7.33 16.81 21.94
CA LYS A 274 -8.56 16.68 21.15
C LYS A 274 -9.47 15.55 21.64
N ILE A 275 -8.91 14.51 22.27
CA ILE A 275 -9.67 13.38 22.78
C ILE A 275 -9.81 13.52 24.29
N ASN A 276 -11.03 13.72 24.78
CA ASN A 276 -11.36 13.85 26.20
C ASN A 276 -10.39 14.78 26.99
N ASN A 277 -9.98 15.89 26.37
CA ASN A 277 -9.00 16.85 26.92
C ASN A 277 -7.70 16.19 27.44
N GLY A 278 -7.25 15.11 26.80
CA GLY A 278 -6.07 14.35 27.20
C GLY A 278 -6.15 13.74 28.60
N GLY A 279 -7.36 13.56 29.14
CA GLY A 279 -7.60 13.11 30.53
C GLY A 279 -7.26 14.16 31.59
N CYS A 280 -7.00 15.40 31.19
CA CYS A 280 -6.66 16.51 32.08
C CYS A 280 -7.90 17.30 32.49
N TRP A 281 -7.81 17.99 33.62
CA TRP A 281 -8.87 18.87 34.10
C TRP A 281 -9.19 19.96 33.07
N HIS A 282 -10.48 20.22 32.87
CA HIS A 282 -10.98 21.41 32.21
C HIS A 282 -12.27 21.88 32.90
N GLU A 283 -12.48 23.19 32.91
CA GLU A 283 -13.71 23.79 33.45
C GLU A 283 -14.09 24.99 32.61
N THR A 284 -15.40 25.21 32.44
CA THR A 284 -15.96 26.37 31.75
C THR A 284 -16.83 27.16 32.72
N ARG A 285 -16.53 28.45 32.90
CA ARG A 285 -17.32 29.37 33.73
C ARG A 285 -17.45 30.71 33.02
N ASN A 286 -18.67 31.25 32.98
CA ASN A 286 -18.98 32.53 32.33
C ASN A 286 -18.47 32.66 30.87
N GLY A 287 -18.48 31.56 30.11
CA GLY A 287 -18.05 31.54 28.70
C GLY A 287 -16.53 31.44 28.49
N ILE A 288 -15.74 31.37 29.55
CA ILE A 288 -14.29 31.15 29.48
C ILE A 288 -14.01 29.69 29.86
N THR A 289 -13.21 28.99 29.05
CA THR A 289 -12.80 27.61 29.31
C THR A 289 -11.31 27.57 29.59
N PHE A 290 -10.94 26.98 30.73
CA PHE A 290 -9.56 26.69 31.07
C PHE A 290 -9.32 25.18 31.02
N SER A 291 -8.13 24.79 30.56
CA SER A 291 -7.71 23.39 30.45
C SER A 291 -6.29 23.23 30.97
N ALA A 292 -6.06 22.12 31.66
CA ALA A 292 -4.74 21.68 32.11
C ALA A 292 -4.00 20.79 31.08
N CYS A 293 -4.58 20.62 29.88
CA CYS A 293 -3.99 19.81 28.83
C CYS A 293 -3.01 20.61 27.97
N MET A 294 -1.82 20.06 27.76
CA MET A 294 -0.82 20.58 26.83
C MET A 294 -0.48 19.52 25.77
N ASP A 295 -0.35 19.95 24.52
CA ASP A 295 0.01 19.11 23.35
C ASP A 295 1.52 18.77 23.30
N ASN A 296 2.07 18.33 24.44
CA ASN A 296 3.48 17.98 24.58
C ASN A 296 3.65 16.45 24.59
N GLU A 297 4.82 15.95 24.16
CA GLU A 297 5.10 14.51 24.07
C GLU A 297 5.01 13.76 25.41
N GLU A 298 5.32 14.44 26.53
CA GLU A 298 5.34 13.84 27.87
C GLU A 298 3.95 13.58 28.47
N GLY A 299 2.88 14.10 27.86
CA GLY A 299 1.50 13.78 28.27
C GLY A 299 1.10 14.29 29.67
N LYS A 300 1.91 15.12 30.33
CA LYS A 300 1.66 15.61 31.69
C LYS A 300 0.60 16.71 31.71
N CYS A 301 -0.38 16.59 32.61
CA CYS A 301 -1.35 17.65 32.87
C CYS A 301 -0.74 18.72 33.78
N THR A 302 -0.85 19.99 33.42
CA THR A 302 -0.34 21.12 34.19
C THR A 302 -1.41 22.19 34.26
N CYS A 303 -1.76 22.66 35.46
CA CYS A 303 -2.76 23.71 35.59
C CYS A 303 -2.34 24.97 34.82
N PRO A 304 -3.29 25.65 34.15
CA PRO A 304 -2.99 26.89 33.45
C PRO A 304 -2.59 27.99 34.43
N PRO A 305 -1.90 29.06 33.97
CA PRO A 305 -1.57 30.22 34.80
C PRO A 305 -2.80 30.77 35.54
N GLY A 306 -2.63 31.19 36.79
CA GLY A 306 -3.73 31.61 37.68
C GLY A 306 -4.39 30.47 38.46
N PHE A 307 -3.98 29.22 38.22
CA PHE A 307 -4.49 28.05 38.95
C PHE A 307 -3.38 27.23 39.60
N LYS A 308 -3.68 26.60 40.73
CA LYS A 308 -2.80 25.65 41.44
C LYS A 308 -3.47 24.30 41.63
N GLY A 309 -2.71 23.21 41.46
CA GLY A 309 -3.23 21.87 41.65
C GLY A 309 -2.43 20.79 40.91
N ASP A 310 -3.05 19.62 40.78
CA ASP A 310 -2.46 18.43 40.16
C ASP A 310 -2.66 18.36 38.63
N GLY A 311 -3.54 19.22 38.08
CA GLY A 311 -3.88 19.23 36.66
C GLY A 311 -4.75 18.06 36.19
N LEU A 312 -4.96 17.05 37.03
CA LEU A 312 -5.70 15.82 36.69
C LEU A 312 -7.17 15.95 37.07
N LYS A 313 -7.46 16.28 38.32
CA LYS A 313 -8.84 16.37 38.84
C LYS A 313 -9.17 17.73 39.42
N SER A 314 -8.17 18.52 39.81
CA SER A 314 -8.42 19.81 40.45
C SER A 314 -7.36 20.84 40.09
N CYS A 315 -7.79 21.91 39.43
CA CYS A 315 -7.08 23.17 39.37
C CYS A 315 -7.91 24.20 40.14
N LYS A 316 -7.38 24.70 41.26
CA LYS A 316 -8.04 25.73 42.08
C LYS A 316 -7.50 27.09 41.71
N ASP A 317 -8.40 28.05 41.55
CA ASP A 317 -8.08 29.46 41.37
C ASP A 317 -7.10 29.94 42.46
N ILE A 318 -6.04 30.62 42.04
CA ILE A 318 -5.12 31.30 42.95
C ILE A 318 -5.72 32.68 43.21
N ASP A 319 -5.93 33.02 44.48
CA ASP A 319 -6.33 34.38 44.85
C ASP A 319 -5.06 35.23 44.97
N GLU A 320 -4.62 35.84 43.86
CA GLU A 320 -3.38 36.62 43.84
C GLU A 320 -3.46 37.85 44.76
N CYS A 321 -4.68 38.37 44.98
CA CYS A 321 -4.94 39.49 45.90
C CYS A 321 -4.68 39.09 47.36
N LYS A 322 -5.19 37.93 47.77
CA LYS A 322 -5.02 37.42 49.14
C LYS A 322 -3.61 36.92 49.39
N GLU A 323 -2.98 36.31 48.39
CA GLU A 323 -1.58 35.86 48.47
C GLU A 323 -0.56 37.01 48.33
N ARG A 324 -1.03 38.25 48.11
CA ARG A 324 -0.20 39.45 47.87
C ARG A 324 0.85 39.23 46.77
N LYS A 325 0.51 38.45 45.75
CA LYS A 325 1.42 38.21 44.62
C LYS A 325 1.27 39.25 43.49
N ALA A 326 0.18 40.02 43.51
CA ALA A 326 -0.13 41.03 42.51
C ALA A 326 -0.79 42.28 43.15
N CYS A 327 -0.75 43.40 42.43
CA CYS A 327 -1.30 44.70 42.83
C CYS A 327 -0.68 45.23 44.15
N GLN A 328 0.64 45.23 44.27
CA GLN A 328 1.35 45.68 45.49
C GLN A 328 1.53 47.20 45.57
N CYS A 329 1.08 47.97 44.59
CA CYS A 329 1.20 49.43 44.59
C CYS A 329 0.33 50.12 45.66
N PRO A 330 0.79 51.26 46.24
CA PRO A 330 0.10 51.93 47.36
C PRO A 330 -1.32 52.44 47.04
N GLU A 331 -1.60 52.75 45.76
CA GLU A 331 -2.89 53.32 45.31
C GLU A 331 -3.73 52.33 44.49
N CYS A 332 -3.44 51.04 44.62
CA CYS A 332 -4.05 49.97 43.84
C CYS A 332 -5.09 49.18 44.64
N SER A 333 -6.22 48.89 44.01
CA SER A 333 -7.26 47.99 44.49
C SER A 333 -7.24 46.71 43.66
N CYS A 334 -7.07 45.58 44.34
CA CYS A 334 -7.04 44.25 43.72
C CYS A 334 -8.42 43.58 43.84
N LYS A 335 -8.92 43.07 42.72
CA LYS A 335 -10.13 42.25 42.65
C LYS A 335 -9.77 40.91 42.02
N ASN A 336 -9.89 39.83 42.79
CA ASN A 336 -9.67 38.50 42.26
C ASN A 336 -10.76 38.12 41.25
N THR A 337 -10.37 37.50 40.14
CA THR A 337 -11.28 36.97 39.12
C THR A 337 -10.96 35.50 38.89
N TRP A 338 -11.83 34.76 38.21
CA TRP A 338 -11.58 33.33 38.00
C TRP A 338 -10.52 33.14 36.89
N GLY A 339 -9.35 32.65 37.27
CA GLY A 339 -8.17 32.45 36.44
C GLY A 339 -7.26 33.67 36.27
N SER A 340 -7.56 34.78 36.95
CA SER A 340 -6.82 36.05 36.83
C SER A 340 -7.18 37.01 37.96
N TYR A 341 -6.56 38.18 38.02
CA TYR A 341 -6.96 39.28 38.88
C TYR A 341 -7.14 40.57 38.07
N ASP A 342 -7.86 41.53 38.64
CA ASP A 342 -8.05 42.88 38.08
C ASP A 342 -7.51 43.91 39.09
N CYS A 343 -6.50 44.69 38.68
CA CYS A 343 -5.97 45.78 39.49
C CYS A 343 -6.49 47.11 38.96
N THR A 344 -7.08 47.92 39.84
CA THR A 344 -7.52 49.28 39.51
C THR A 344 -6.74 50.30 40.34
N CYS A 345 -6.34 51.41 39.72
CA CYS A 345 -5.73 52.52 40.43
C CYS A 345 -6.81 53.48 40.92
N SER A 346 -6.54 54.16 42.03
CA SER A 346 -7.43 55.21 42.52
C SER A 346 -7.39 56.44 41.59
N GLY A 347 -8.55 56.99 41.21
CA GLY A 347 -8.67 58.21 40.40
C GLY A 347 -8.49 58.01 38.87
N ASP A 348 -7.94 59.02 38.19
CA ASP A 348 -7.69 59.02 36.72
C ASP A 348 -6.37 58.35 36.30
N LEU A 349 -5.79 57.54 37.18
CA LEU A 349 -4.52 56.84 36.98
C LEU A 349 -4.72 55.54 36.19
N LEU A 350 -3.75 55.23 35.33
CA LEU A 350 -3.74 54.02 34.50
C LEU A 350 -2.79 52.99 35.12
N TYR A 351 -3.28 51.77 35.35
CA TYR A 351 -2.48 50.67 35.91
C TYR A 351 -1.61 50.00 34.83
N ILE A 352 -0.32 49.82 35.09
CA ILE A 352 0.63 49.14 34.22
C ILE A 352 1.05 47.82 34.87
N ARG A 353 0.63 46.69 34.27
CA ARG A 353 0.82 45.35 34.81
C ARG A 353 2.29 44.91 34.94
N ASP A 354 3.15 45.29 34.00
CA ASP A 354 4.55 44.83 33.96
C ASP A 354 5.43 45.46 35.04
N HIS A 355 5.01 46.59 35.60
CA HIS A 355 5.76 47.34 36.62
C HIS A 355 4.96 47.58 37.90
N ASP A 356 3.76 47.00 38.01
CA ASP A 356 2.86 47.13 39.17
C ASP A 356 2.76 48.59 39.66
N THR A 357 2.50 49.52 38.73
CA THR A 357 2.52 50.97 38.97
C THR A 357 1.35 51.70 38.33
N CYS A 358 0.95 52.82 38.96
CA CYS A 358 -0.10 53.72 38.49
C CYS A 358 0.51 54.97 37.84
N ILE A 359 0.14 55.29 36.60
CA ILE A 359 0.64 56.49 35.90
C ILE A 359 -0.52 57.45 35.56
N SER A 360 -0.27 58.75 35.73
CA SER A 360 -1.17 59.83 35.34
C SER A 360 -1.38 59.90 33.83
N LYS A 361 -2.65 60.00 33.40
CA LYS A 361 -3.03 60.25 32.00
C LYS A 361 -2.65 61.64 31.46
N ARG A 362 -2.11 62.56 32.27
CA ARG A 362 -1.63 63.86 31.76
C ARG A 362 -0.31 63.69 31.00
N ALA A 363 -0.42 63.34 29.73
CA ALA A 363 0.60 63.68 28.76
C ALA A 363 0.69 65.22 28.73
N THR A 364 1.73 65.76 29.37
CA THR A 364 2.09 67.16 29.21
C THR A 364 2.34 67.36 27.72
N GLU A 365 1.52 68.19 27.08
CA GLU A 365 1.69 68.55 25.69
C GLU A 365 3.01 69.35 25.58
N VAL A 366 4.12 68.65 25.34
CA VAL A 366 5.46 69.25 25.27
C VAL A 366 5.56 70.03 23.96
N LYS A 367 5.08 71.28 23.96
CA LYS A 367 5.29 72.26 22.88
C LYS A 367 6.76 72.58 22.59
N SER A 368 7.70 72.05 23.38
CA SER A 368 9.13 72.30 23.26
C SER A 368 9.88 71.30 22.34
N ALA A 369 9.33 70.11 22.10
CA ALA A 369 10.04 69.06 21.34
C ALA A 369 9.98 69.26 19.80
N TRP A 370 8.90 69.86 19.29
CA TRP A 370 8.73 70.06 17.84
C TRP A 370 9.72 71.04 17.24
N ALA A 371 10.14 72.07 18.00
CA ALA A 371 11.12 73.05 17.52
C ALA A 371 12.50 72.40 17.25
N ALA A 372 12.95 71.48 18.12
CA ALA A 372 14.21 70.77 17.94
C ALA A 372 14.17 69.81 16.74
N VAL A 373 13.04 69.13 16.51
CA VAL A 373 12.85 68.21 15.38
C VAL A 373 12.88 68.97 14.05
N TRP A 374 12.26 70.15 13.96
CA TRP A 374 12.30 70.98 12.75
C TRP A 374 13.71 71.50 12.43
N VAL A 375 14.52 71.87 13.44
CA VAL A 375 15.92 72.28 13.23
C VAL A 375 16.77 71.13 12.70
N ILE A 376 16.58 69.91 13.21
CA ILE A 376 17.29 68.71 12.74
C ILE A 376 16.86 68.35 11.31
N LEU A 377 15.57 68.40 11.00
CA LEU A 377 15.07 68.12 9.65
C LEU A 377 15.56 69.12 8.61
N ILE A 378 15.62 70.42 8.96
CA ILE A 378 16.18 71.45 8.08
C ILE A 378 17.70 71.25 7.91
N GLY A 379 18.42 70.92 8.99
CA GLY A 379 19.85 70.60 8.93
C GLY A 379 20.15 69.40 8.03
N LEU A 380 19.35 68.32 8.13
CA LEU A 380 19.47 67.14 7.28
C LEU A 380 19.11 67.42 5.82
N ALA A 381 18.12 68.28 5.56
CA ALA A 381 17.77 68.69 4.19
C ALA A 381 18.88 69.52 3.54
N ILE A 382 19.54 70.42 4.29
CA ILE A 382 20.67 71.21 3.80
C ILE A 382 21.90 70.33 3.57
N ALA A 383 22.20 69.40 4.47
CA ALA A 383 23.29 68.43 4.30
C ALA A 383 23.03 67.48 3.12
N GLY A 384 21.79 67.01 2.95
CA GLY A 384 21.37 66.19 1.81
C GLY A 384 21.43 66.94 0.49
N GLY A 385 21.01 68.21 0.45
CA GLY A 385 21.10 69.07 -0.72
C GLY A 385 22.54 69.39 -1.13
N GLY A 386 23.41 69.66 -0.15
CA GLY A 386 24.85 69.84 -0.38
C GLY A 386 25.53 68.56 -0.88
N GLY A 387 25.19 67.41 -0.29
CA GLY A 387 25.66 66.10 -0.72
C GLY A 387 25.20 65.73 -2.14
N TYR A 388 23.96 66.04 -2.50
CA TYR A 388 23.43 65.80 -3.85
C TYR A 388 24.09 66.68 -4.92
N LEU A 389 24.40 67.94 -4.60
CA LEU A 389 25.13 68.82 -5.51
C LEU A 389 26.58 68.35 -5.73
N VAL A 390 27.26 67.91 -4.67
CA VAL A 390 28.62 67.32 -4.78
C VAL A 390 28.57 65.98 -5.52
N TYR A 391 27.58 65.13 -5.26
CA TYR A 391 27.36 63.87 -5.97
C TYR A 391 27.13 64.11 -7.47
N LYS A 392 26.25 65.04 -7.83
CA LYS A 392 25.97 65.39 -9.23
C LYS A 392 27.17 66.06 -9.93
N TYR A 393 28.01 66.77 -9.17
CA TYR A 393 29.26 67.34 -9.67
C TYR A 393 30.36 66.27 -9.88
N ARG A 394 30.51 65.31 -8.95
CA ARG A 394 31.48 64.19 -9.08
C ARG A 394 31.07 63.14 -10.12
N LEU A 395 29.77 62.86 -10.28
CA LEU A 395 29.28 61.89 -11.26
C LEU A 395 29.47 62.38 -12.70
N ARG A 396 29.60 63.70 -12.92
CA ARG A 396 29.90 64.29 -14.23
C ARG A 396 31.38 64.20 -14.61
N SER A 397 32.26 63.79 -13.69
CA SER A 397 33.71 63.65 -13.93
C SER A 397 34.21 62.19 -13.93
N TYR A 398 33.33 61.20 -13.80
CA TYR A 398 33.67 59.77 -13.87
C TYR A 398 32.86 59.08 -14.97
N MET A 399 33.06 59.53 -16.21
CA MET A 399 32.72 58.76 -17.39
C MET A 399 33.99 58.60 -18.22
N ASP A 400 34.92 57.79 -17.70
CA ASP A 400 35.76 56.99 -18.58
C ASP A 400 36.30 55.75 -17.85
N SER A 401 36.17 54.63 -18.55
CA SER A 401 36.71 53.29 -18.27
C SER A 401 36.38 52.59 -16.94
N GLU A 402 35.86 51.36 -17.07
CA GLU A 402 35.72 50.30 -16.04
C GLU A 402 34.57 50.53 -15.04
N ILE A 403 33.41 49.86 -15.18
CA ILE A 403 33.19 48.48 -14.74
C ILE A 403 31.98 47.92 -15.52
N ARG A 404 32.24 47.02 -16.49
CA ARG A 404 31.25 46.20 -17.19
C ARG A 404 31.35 44.71 -16.79
N ALA A 405 31.92 44.42 -15.62
CA ALA A 405 32.49 43.10 -15.34
C ALA A 405 31.71 42.21 -14.34
N ILE A 406 30.58 42.62 -13.75
CA ILE A 406 29.94 41.80 -12.70
C ILE A 406 28.40 41.75 -12.84
N MET A 407 27.89 41.32 -14.00
CA MET A 407 26.48 40.90 -14.12
C MET A 407 26.24 39.85 -15.20
N ALA A 408 27.08 38.82 -15.23
CA ALA A 408 26.95 37.68 -16.15
C ALA A 408 26.81 36.34 -15.41
N GLN A 409 26.10 36.30 -14.27
CA GLN A 409 25.97 35.05 -13.49
C GLN A 409 24.54 34.70 -13.03
N TYR A 410 23.50 35.30 -13.60
CA TYR A 410 22.12 34.83 -13.38
C TYR A 410 21.28 34.91 -14.65
N MET A 411 21.49 33.94 -15.56
CA MET A 411 20.48 33.22 -16.38
C MET A 411 21.03 32.79 -17.75
N PRO A 412 21.20 31.47 -17.98
CA PRO A 412 21.07 30.82 -19.30
C PRO A 412 19.75 29.98 -19.28
N LEU A 413 19.01 29.69 -20.35
CA LEU A 413 19.37 29.36 -21.73
C LEU A 413 18.22 29.76 -22.69
N ASP A 414 18.65 30.20 -23.87
CA ASP A 414 18.23 29.81 -25.22
C ASP A 414 16.75 29.63 -25.59
N SER A 415 16.37 30.38 -26.64
CA SER A 415 15.75 29.76 -27.81
C SER A 415 16.30 30.40 -29.10
N GLN A 416 16.99 29.59 -29.91
CA GLN A 416 17.12 29.80 -31.34
C GLN A 416 15.88 29.20 -32.03
N ASN A 417 15.28 29.94 -32.96
CA ASN A 417 15.12 29.51 -34.35
C ASN A 417 14.38 30.59 -35.18
N GLU A 418 15.10 31.09 -36.18
CA GLU A 418 14.73 31.35 -37.59
C GLU A 418 13.28 31.77 -37.94
N VAL A 419 13.13 32.90 -38.64
CA VAL A 419 12.62 33.05 -40.05
C VAL A 419 12.83 34.52 -40.50
N PRO A 420 13.23 34.81 -41.77
CA PRO A 420 13.52 36.15 -42.28
C PRO A 420 12.37 36.82 -43.07
N ASN A 421 12.55 38.13 -43.32
CA ASN A 421 11.97 38.99 -44.38
C ASN A 421 10.50 39.46 -44.31
N HIS A 422 10.33 40.79 -44.28
CA HIS A 422 9.76 41.68 -45.33
C HIS A 422 9.75 43.12 -44.78
N VAL A 423 10.56 44.07 -45.28
CA VAL A 423 10.38 44.90 -46.51
C VAL A 423 9.11 45.76 -46.48
N SER A 424 9.36 47.09 -46.29
CA SER A 424 8.62 48.29 -46.73
C SER A 424 7.12 48.44 -46.45
N ASP A 425 6.71 49.58 -45.88
CA ASP A 425 6.34 50.72 -46.73
C ASP A 425 6.28 52.06 -45.97
N ASP A 426 6.59 53.09 -46.74
CA ASP A 426 6.54 54.51 -46.44
C ASP A 426 5.09 55.03 -46.26
N ARG A 427 4.94 56.01 -45.37
CA ARG A 427 4.24 57.30 -45.62
C ARG A 427 2.82 57.28 -46.22
N ALA A 428 1.81 57.58 -45.40
CA ALA A 428 0.81 58.66 -45.59
C ALA A 428 -0.32 58.54 -44.56
#